data_AF-A0A2R6M1M3-F1
#
_entry.id   AF-A0A2R6M1M3-F1
#
_cell.length_a   1.000
_cell.length_b   1.000
_cell.length_c   1.000
_cell.angle_alpha   90.00
_cell.angle_beta   90.00
_cell.angle_gamma   90.00
#
_symmetry.space_group_name_H-M   'P 1'
#
loop_
_entity.id
_entity.type
_entity.pdbx_description
1 polymer ?
#
loop_
_entity_poly.entity_id
_entity_poly.type
_entity_poly.pdbx_seq_one_letter_code
_entity_poly.pdbx_strand_id
1 'polypeptide(L)'
;MKVLSASGFSGFAVSHLTVEDVRAAASDQVPIVYAIAPDPDEEPSEEGASMTERVKNVPADWYDDLQHALNVHEKAQLGNRPGVVATGVSPGDYGGQNAHIDVSISQKALQQTDEGPDHIDDVRGALPETIEGVPVETANTGLPELNACTDGDCNDTDFGDYVPPGVECSGDDSGYLTLGPRMLDGGGAKYFSTNHHAFNDDGKNPYGEKIYHPAHDDPLGEVTQWDCDQDFVMAGANSDHTIQTWTGDVECIGDRFMQGQFTKGGLSDRKAAGKKLHKIGQRTCHTSGLIQNVDGYIGNINDGCSDRYKQVFWGDEEHAKAGDSGSPTYAPDPESNDYYLISSLHAGKIPAYLDPSGQGGYAFGTSAYGIKDKWGFTFG
;
A
#
# COMPACT_ATOMS: atom_id res chain seq x y z
N MET A 1 -6.41 41.08 -7.92
CA MET A 1 -6.62 39.85 -8.70
C MET A 1 -5.25 39.39 -9.20
N LYS A 2 -4.52 38.66 -8.35
CA LYS A 2 -3.26 38.02 -8.75
C LYS A 2 -3.66 36.70 -9.40
N VAL A 3 -3.41 36.58 -10.69
CA VAL A 3 -3.45 35.30 -11.40
C VAL A 3 -2.43 34.42 -10.69
N LEU A 4 -2.88 33.33 -10.07
CA LEU A 4 -2.02 32.20 -9.69
C LEU A 4 -1.32 31.78 -10.98
N SER A 5 -0.06 32.19 -11.12
CA SER A 5 0.80 31.75 -12.21
C SER A 5 0.87 30.23 -12.12
N ALA A 6 0.49 29.57 -13.22
CA ALA A 6 0.53 28.13 -13.45
C ALA A 6 1.97 27.56 -13.45
N SER A 7 2.74 27.88 -12.43
CA SER A 7 4.15 27.56 -12.26
C SER A 7 4.27 26.70 -11.01
N GLY A 8 3.89 25.43 -11.12
CA GLY A 8 3.92 24.52 -9.97
C GLY A 8 3.30 23.14 -10.15
N PHE A 9 2.64 22.84 -11.28
CA PHE A 9 2.26 21.45 -11.60
C PHE A 9 3.50 20.66 -12.06
N SER A 10 4.41 20.34 -11.13
CA SER A 10 5.55 19.46 -11.40
C SER A 10 5.14 18.00 -11.16
N GLY A 11 5.24 17.19 -12.22
CA GLY A 11 5.55 15.76 -12.13
C GLY A 11 4.40 14.76 -11.97
N PHE A 12 3.43 15.02 -11.09
CA PHE A 12 2.43 13.99 -10.71
C PHE A 12 0.97 14.41 -10.82
N ALA A 13 0.71 15.55 -11.46
CA ALA A 13 -0.64 15.94 -11.84
C ALA A 13 -1.11 15.07 -13.03
N VAL A 14 -1.62 13.89 -12.67
CA VAL A 14 -2.88 13.33 -13.14
C VAL A 14 -3.34 13.85 -14.51
N SER A 15 -3.43 12.95 -15.48
CA SER A 15 -3.83 13.23 -16.85
C SER A 15 -5.21 13.88 -17.03
N HIS A 16 -6.07 13.99 -16.00
CA HIS A 16 -7.45 14.48 -16.16
C HIS A 16 -7.95 15.55 -15.17
N LEU A 17 -7.09 16.25 -14.41
CA LEU A 17 -7.56 17.48 -13.73
C LEU A 17 -8.04 18.49 -14.77
N THR A 18 -9.31 18.86 -14.71
CA THR A 18 -9.94 19.76 -15.69
C THR A 18 -9.74 21.22 -15.28
N VAL A 19 -9.95 22.12 -16.25
CA VAL A 19 -10.01 23.57 -15.96
C VAL A 19 -11.17 23.90 -15.02
N GLU A 20 -12.22 23.08 -15.02
CA GLU A 20 -13.39 23.27 -14.16
C GLU A 20 -13.06 22.93 -12.71
N ASP A 21 -12.30 21.86 -12.46
CA ASP A 21 -11.83 21.50 -11.11
C ASP A 21 -11.00 22.63 -10.49
N VAL A 22 -10.07 23.20 -11.26
CA VAL A 22 -9.23 24.32 -10.82
C VAL A 22 -10.06 25.59 -10.57
N ARG A 23 -11.14 25.82 -11.35
CA ARG A 23 -12.04 26.97 -11.14
C ARG A 23 -12.98 26.78 -9.96
N ALA A 24 -13.34 25.54 -9.63
CA ALA A 24 -14.21 25.22 -8.51
C ALA A 24 -13.49 25.31 -7.16
N ALA A 25 -12.16 25.15 -7.14
CA ALA A 25 -11.35 25.30 -5.94
C ALA A 25 -11.40 26.73 -5.37
N ALA A 26 -11.43 26.82 -4.04
CA ALA A 26 -11.26 28.10 -3.34
C ALA A 26 -9.83 28.65 -3.55
N SER A 27 -9.62 29.94 -3.26
CA SER A 27 -8.32 30.59 -3.52
C SER A 27 -7.13 30.03 -2.73
N ASP A 28 -7.42 29.30 -1.65
CA ASP A 28 -6.48 28.65 -0.73
C ASP A 28 -6.54 27.12 -0.84
N GLN A 29 -7.18 26.59 -1.87
CA GLN A 29 -7.31 25.15 -2.12
C GLN A 29 -6.80 24.76 -3.49
N VAL A 30 -6.42 23.49 -3.62
CA VAL A 30 -6.06 22.86 -4.89
C VAL A 30 -6.82 21.54 -5.06
N PRO A 31 -7.24 21.19 -6.28
CA PRO A 31 -7.84 19.90 -6.55
C PRO A 31 -6.76 18.81 -6.58
N ILE A 32 -7.08 17.65 -6.00
CA ILE A 32 -6.30 16.41 -6.11
C ILE A 32 -7.21 15.30 -6.62
N VAL A 33 -6.66 14.36 -7.37
CA VAL A 33 -7.31 13.06 -7.57
C VAL A 33 -7.00 12.20 -6.38
N TYR A 34 -8.02 11.80 -5.61
CA TYR A 34 -7.85 10.97 -4.43
C TYR A 34 -8.00 9.48 -4.74
N ALA A 35 -8.75 9.12 -5.78
CA ALA A 35 -8.97 7.73 -6.16
C ALA A 35 -9.17 7.55 -7.66
N ILE A 36 -8.98 6.32 -8.11
CA ILE A 36 -9.51 5.79 -9.37
C ILE A 36 -10.52 4.74 -8.97
N ALA A 37 -11.79 4.95 -9.26
CA ALA A 37 -12.88 4.15 -8.72
C ALA A 37 -13.98 3.95 -9.78
N PRO A 38 -14.84 2.91 -9.62
CA PRO A 38 -16.09 2.80 -10.37
C PRO A 38 -16.84 4.13 -10.48
N ASP A 39 -17.39 4.46 -11.65
CA ASP A 39 -18.28 5.62 -11.84
C ASP A 39 -19.45 5.55 -10.84
N PRO A 40 -19.74 6.63 -10.07
CA PRO A 40 -20.76 6.56 -9.03
C PRO A 40 -22.18 6.49 -9.60
N ASP A 41 -22.36 6.85 -10.88
CA ASP A 41 -23.65 6.84 -11.56
C ASP A 41 -23.93 5.46 -12.22
N GLU A 42 -22.95 4.56 -12.21
CA GLU A 42 -23.11 3.16 -12.66
C GLU A 42 -23.49 2.23 -11.49
N GLU A 43 -24.41 1.31 -11.75
CA GLU A 43 -24.84 0.31 -10.77
C GLU A 43 -23.67 -0.65 -10.44
N PRO A 44 -23.39 -0.91 -9.14
CA PRO A 44 -22.35 -1.84 -8.73
C PRO A 44 -22.52 -3.24 -9.31
N SER A 45 -21.44 -3.81 -9.84
CA SER A 45 -21.46 -5.17 -10.40
C SER A 45 -20.11 -5.87 -10.35
N GLU A 46 -20.14 -7.20 -10.33
CA GLU A 46 -18.94 -8.04 -10.46
C GLU A 46 -18.23 -7.88 -11.81
N GLU A 47 -18.93 -7.49 -12.86
CA GLU A 47 -18.28 -7.29 -14.16
C GLU A 47 -17.35 -6.08 -14.17
N GLY A 48 -17.51 -5.18 -13.18
CA GLY A 48 -16.80 -3.92 -13.06
C GLY A 48 -17.57 -2.78 -13.72
N ALA A 49 -17.48 -1.60 -13.13
CA ALA A 49 -17.95 -0.35 -13.74
C ALA A 49 -16.81 0.32 -14.51
N SER A 50 -17.13 1.32 -15.32
CA SER A 50 -16.09 2.19 -15.87
C SER A 50 -15.31 2.89 -14.74
N MET A 51 -13.98 2.83 -14.80
CA MET A 51 -13.13 3.43 -13.78
C MET A 51 -12.90 4.90 -14.10
N THR A 52 -13.16 5.77 -13.12
CA THR A 52 -13.06 7.23 -13.23
C THR A 52 -12.18 7.79 -12.12
N GLU A 53 -11.51 8.89 -12.40
CA GLU A 53 -10.75 9.63 -11.39
C GLU A 53 -11.70 10.42 -10.50
N ARG A 54 -11.50 10.32 -9.18
CA ARG A 54 -12.28 11.07 -8.17
C ARG A 54 -11.48 12.25 -7.66
N VAL A 55 -12.06 13.44 -7.77
CA VAL A 55 -11.39 14.70 -7.46
C VAL A 55 -11.95 15.29 -6.17
N LYS A 56 -11.08 15.81 -5.31
CA LYS A 56 -11.48 16.62 -4.16
C LYS A 56 -10.52 17.80 -3.96
N ASN A 57 -10.96 18.82 -3.25
CA ASN A 57 -10.13 19.97 -2.90
C ASN A 57 -9.46 19.78 -1.54
N VAL A 58 -8.18 20.16 -1.45
CA VAL A 58 -7.36 20.16 -0.23
C VAL A 58 -6.70 21.52 -0.02
N PRO A 59 -6.26 21.86 1.21
CA PRO A 59 -5.49 23.09 1.46
C PRO A 59 -4.23 23.15 0.59
N ALA A 60 -4.01 24.31 -0.05
CA ALA A 60 -2.90 24.50 -0.99
C ALA A 60 -1.54 24.46 -0.30
N ASP A 61 -1.43 25.01 0.91
CA ASP A 61 -0.21 25.01 1.72
C ASP A 61 0.24 23.59 2.08
N TRP A 62 -0.69 22.76 2.55
CA TRP A 62 -0.43 21.34 2.82
C TRP A 62 0.01 20.58 1.56
N TYR A 63 -0.64 20.84 0.42
CA TYR A 63 -0.30 20.16 -0.83
C TYR A 63 1.10 20.56 -1.31
N ASP A 64 1.45 21.84 -1.24
CA ASP A 64 2.79 22.34 -1.60
C ASP A 64 3.87 21.71 -0.72
N ASP A 65 3.64 21.64 0.60
CA ASP A 65 4.55 21.00 1.56
C ASP A 65 4.71 19.49 1.25
N LEU A 66 3.62 18.78 0.97
CA LEU A 66 3.64 17.38 0.57
C LEU A 66 4.45 17.16 -0.72
N GLN A 67 4.20 17.96 -1.77
CA GLN A 67 4.91 17.84 -3.03
C GLN A 67 6.42 18.10 -2.85
N HIS A 68 6.78 19.10 -2.03
CA HIS A 68 8.17 19.36 -1.70
C HIS A 68 8.82 18.16 -1.00
N ALA A 69 8.17 17.60 0.04
CA ALA A 69 8.67 16.44 0.77
C ALA A 69 8.84 15.19 -0.12
N LEU A 70 7.87 14.90 -0.99
CA LEU A 70 7.95 13.80 -1.96
C LEU A 70 9.13 13.96 -2.92
N ASN A 71 9.30 15.15 -3.47
CA ASN A 71 10.41 15.45 -4.40
C ASN A 71 11.78 15.33 -3.71
N VAL A 72 11.88 15.78 -2.45
CA VAL A 72 13.11 15.65 -1.67
C VAL A 72 13.38 14.19 -1.33
N HIS A 73 12.37 13.43 -0.91
CA HIS A 73 12.50 12.01 -0.59
C HIS A 73 13.05 11.20 -1.77
N GLU A 74 12.48 11.40 -2.96
CA GLU A 74 12.92 10.73 -4.19
C GLU A 74 14.38 11.05 -4.55
N LYS A 75 14.80 12.31 -4.44
CA LYS A 75 16.16 12.74 -4.77
C LYS A 75 17.19 12.33 -3.72
N ALA A 76 16.81 12.35 -2.44
CA ALA A 76 17.74 12.10 -1.34
C ALA A 76 18.20 10.65 -1.28
N GLN A 77 17.39 9.71 -1.80
CA GLN A 77 17.67 8.28 -1.84
C GLN A 77 18.20 7.75 -0.49
N LEU A 78 17.57 8.20 0.61
CA LEU A 78 18.01 7.88 1.97
C LEU A 78 18.06 6.37 2.24
N GLY A 79 17.23 5.59 1.54
CA GLY A 79 17.24 4.13 1.57
C GLY A 79 18.57 3.48 1.19
N ASN A 80 19.42 4.16 0.41
CA ASN A 80 20.74 3.65 0.00
C ASN A 80 21.83 3.92 1.04
N ARG A 81 21.51 4.58 2.16
CA ARG A 81 22.50 4.88 3.21
C ARG A 81 22.74 3.64 4.08
N PRO A 82 23.98 3.38 4.48
CA PRO A 82 24.30 2.31 5.43
C PRO A 82 23.41 2.36 6.68
N GLY A 83 22.87 1.21 7.07
CA GLY A 83 22.01 1.07 8.25
C GLY A 83 20.55 1.50 8.07
N VAL A 84 20.21 2.24 7.02
CA VAL A 84 18.81 2.60 6.74
C VAL A 84 18.09 1.39 6.17
N VAL A 85 16.96 1.04 6.79
CA VAL A 85 16.13 -0.11 6.40
C VAL A 85 14.76 0.27 5.90
N ALA A 86 14.26 1.46 6.26
CA ALA A 86 13.03 1.99 5.70
C ALA A 86 13.04 3.51 5.70
N THR A 87 12.36 4.10 4.72
CA THR A 87 12.09 5.54 4.67
C THR A 87 10.69 5.79 4.13
N GLY A 88 10.10 6.95 4.42
CA GLY A 88 8.82 7.31 3.81
C GLY A 88 8.43 8.75 4.11
N VAL A 89 7.46 9.26 3.36
CA VAL A 89 6.96 10.63 3.55
C VAL A 89 5.73 10.62 4.43
N SER A 90 5.80 11.35 5.54
CA SER A 90 4.65 11.74 6.34
C SER A 90 4.10 13.06 5.79
N PRO A 91 2.85 13.12 5.29
CA PRO A 91 2.26 14.32 4.70
C PRO A 91 2.01 15.48 5.66
N GLY A 92 2.12 15.26 6.97
CA GLY A 92 1.66 16.22 7.98
C GLY A 92 0.13 16.32 8.07
N ASP A 93 -0.34 17.34 8.78
CA ASP A 93 -1.76 17.58 9.09
C ASP A 93 -2.26 18.87 8.44
N TYR A 94 -3.57 18.96 8.18
CA TYR A 94 -4.18 20.23 7.73
C TYR A 94 -4.07 21.33 8.80
N GLY A 95 -3.32 22.39 8.48
CA GLY A 95 -3.06 23.51 9.40
C GLY A 95 -2.24 23.12 10.64
N GLY A 96 -1.57 21.96 10.61
CA GLY A 96 -0.82 21.41 11.72
C GLY A 96 0.67 21.23 11.39
N GLN A 97 1.20 20.04 11.66
CA GLN A 97 2.60 19.72 11.37
C GLN A 97 2.82 19.65 9.85
N ASN A 98 3.94 20.20 9.37
CA ASN A 98 4.34 20.11 7.97
C ASN A 98 4.81 18.69 7.60
N ALA A 99 4.87 18.41 6.31
CA ALA A 99 5.40 17.15 5.81
C ALA A 99 6.88 16.94 6.20
N HIS A 100 7.24 15.69 6.50
CA HIS A 100 8.60 15.28 6.87
C HIS A 100 8.93 13.90 6.30
N ILE A 101 10.21 13.56 6.30
CA ILE A 101 10.71 12.24 5.88
C ILE A 101 11.04 11.43 7.14
N ASP A 102 10.38 10.29 7.31
CA ASP A 102 10.74 9.34 8.34
C ASP A 102 11.84 8.40 7.84
N VAL A 103 12.78 8.09 8.73
CA VAL A 103 13.89 7.16 8.49
C VAL A 103 13.99 6.15 9.61
N SER A 104 13.98 4.87 9.26
CA SER A 104 14.23 3.76 10.19
C SER A 104 15.64 3.21 9.96
N ILE A 105 16.39 3.07 11.06
CA ILE A 105 17.77 2.55 11.07
C ILE A 105 17.80 1.24 11.85
N SER A 106 18.50 0.22 11.33
CA SER A 106 18.68 -1.06 12.00
C SER A 106 20.13 -1.33 12.42
N GLN A 107 20.30 -1.75 13.67
CA GLN A 107 21.58 -2.25 14.18
C GLN A 107 22.05 -3.53 13.45
N LYS A 108 21.13 -4.39 13.01
CA LYS A 108 21.47 -5.61 12.26
C LYS A 108 21.92 -5.29 10.84
N ALA A 109 21.32 -4.29 10.20
CA ALA A 109 21.80 -3.81 8.90
C ALA A 109 23.23 -3.25 9.05
N LEU A 110 23.53 -2.55 10.14
CA LEU A 110 24.89 -2.06 10.44
C LEU A 110 25.90 -3.19 10.71
N GLN A 111 25.47 -4.33 11.30
CA GLN A 111 26.33 -5.51 11.46
C GLN A 111 26.82 -6.12 10.14
N GLN A 112 26.12 -5.87 9.04
CA GLN A 112 26.51 -6.33 7.70
C GLN A 112 27.44 -5.34 6.99
N THR A 113 27.70 -4.18 7.59
CA THR A 113 28.63 -3.17 7.10
C THR A 113 29.94 -3.22 7.87
N ASP A 114 31.02 -2.67 7.30
CA ASP A 114 32.33 -2.56 7.97
C ASP A 114 32.28 -1.68 9.24
N GLU A 115 31.17 -0.99 9.51
CA GLU A 115 30.99 -0.08 10.65
C GLU A 115 30.73 -0.84 11.97
N GLY A 116 30.07 -2.01 11.96
CA GLY A 116 29.86 -2.82 13.16
C GLY A 116 28.68 -2.38 14.07
N PRO A 117 28.29 -3.20 15.06
CA PRO A 117 27.03 -3.05 15.81
C PRO A 117 26.95 -1.87 16.78
N ASP A 118 28.07 -1.26 17.18
CA ASP A 118 28.10 -0.26 18.25
C ASP A 118 27.82 1.18 17.76
N HIS A 119 27.43 1.35 16.49
CA HIS A 119 27.40 2.64 15.78
C HIS A 119 26.01 3.17 15.41
N ILE A 120 24.92 2.62 15.95
CA ILE A 120 23.57 3.08 15.61
C ILE A 120 23.34 4.57 15.92
N ASP A 121 23.91 5.06 17.03
CA ASP A 121 23.84 6.47 17.40
C ASP A 121 24.72 7.35 16.52
N ASP A 122 25.83 6.82 15.99
CA ASP A 122 26.67 7.53 15.03
C ASP A 122 25.96 7.67 13.68
N VAL A 123 25.27 6.61 13.23
CA VAL A 123 24.48 6.60 11.99
C VAL A 123 23.28 7.52 12.12
N ARG A 124 22.58 7.49 13.27
CA ARG A 124 21.51 8.44 13.59
C ARG A 124 22.03 9.87 13.61
N GLY A 125 23.16 10.13 14.28
CA GLY A 125 23.77 11.46 14.34
C GLY A 125 24.33 11.96 13.00
N ALA A 126 24.60 11.05 12.05
CA ALA A 126 25.03 11.37 10.70
C ALA A 126 23.86 11.64 9.73
N LEU A 127 22.61 11.31 10.10
CA LEU A 127 21.46 11.74 9.34
C LEU A 127 21.29 13.26 9.47
N PRO A 128 21.08 13.98 8.36
CA PRO A 128 20.83 15.41 8.43
C PRO A 128 19.47 15.65 9.08
N GLU A 129 19.36 16.64 9.96
CA GLU A 129 18.07 17.02 10.57
C GLU A 129 17.06 17.55 9.52
N THR A 130 17.58 18.10 8.41
CA THR A 130 16.76 18.57 7.29
C THR A 130 17.46 18.32 5.95
N ILE A 131 16.70 18.10 4.89
CA ILE A 131 17.19 18.03 3.50
C ILE A 131 16.36 18.99 2.67
N GLU A 132 17.01 19.97 2.03
CA GLU A 132 16.32 21.02 1.24
C GLU A 132 15.16 21.69 2.02
N GLY A 133 15.29 21.81 3.34
CA GLY A 133 14.27 22.40 4.22
C GLY A 133 13.15 21.44 4.68
N VAL A 134 13.16 20.19 4.23
CA VAL A 134 12.22 19.15 4.70
C VAL A 134 12.83 18.48 5.94
N PRO A 135 12.12 18.43 7.08
CA PRO A 135 12.57 17.72 8.27
C PRO A 135 12.80 16.23 7.99
N VAL A 136 13.85 15.68 8.60
CA VAL A 136 14.11 14.24 8.62
C VAL A 136 13.97 13.78 10.05
N GLU A 137 12.99 12.91 10.30
CA GLU A 137 12.72 12.36 11.61
C GLU A 137 13.17 10.90 11.64
N THR A 138 13.88 10.51 12.69
CA THR A 138 14.11 9.08 12.94
C THR A 138 12.97 8.57 13.78
N ALA A 139 12.23 7.60 13.25
CA ALA A 139 11.01 7.13 13.90
C ALA A 139 11.30 6.66 15.33
N ASN A 140 10.56 7.25 16.27
CA ASN A 140 10.23 6.74 17.60
C ASN A 140 8.72 6.90 17.72
N THR A 141 7.94 5.86 17.47
CA THR A 141 6.49 6.04 17.35
C THR A 141 5.71 5.12 18.26
N GLY A 142 4.77 5.77 18.96
CA GLY A 142 3.85 5.21 19.94
C GLY A 142 2.82 4.26 19.34
N LEU A 143 2.53 3.19 20.07
CA LEU A 143 1.46 2.23 19.80
C LEU A 143 0.07 2.91 19.81
N PRO A 144 -0.73 2.82 18.73
CA PRO A 144 -2.15 3.14 18.74
C PRO A 144 -3.02 1.95 19.17
N GLU A 145 -4.28 2.23 19.49
CA GLU A 145 -5.25 1.28 20.04
C GLU A 145 -5.69 0.18 19.05
N LEU A 146 -5.64 -1.06 19.52
CA LEU A 146 -6.11 -2.29 18.86
C LEU A 146 -7.63 -2.38 18.76
N ASN A 147 -8.13 -2.70 17.56
CA ASN A 147 -9.42 -3.35 17.34
C ASN A 147 -9.19 -4.53 16.38
N ALA A 148 -8.62 -5.62 16.89
CA ALA A 148 -8.45 -6.85 16.13
C ALA A 148 -9.66 -7.77 16.36
N CYS A 149 -10.18 -8.36 15.28
CA CYS A 149 -10.99 -9.56 15.39
C CYS A 149 -10.01 -10.72 15.66
N THR A 150 -10.21 -11.43 16.78
CA THR A 150 -9.22 -12.28 17.47
C THR A 150 -8.64 -13.45 16.64
N ASP A 151 -7.47 -13.90 17.08
CA ASP A 151 -6.69 -15.08 16.66
C ASP A 151 -7.53 -16.32 16.25
N GLY A 152 -7.42 -16.68 14.98
CA GLY A 152 -7.94 -17.89 14.34
C GLY A 152 -7.76 -17.82 12.83
N ASP A 153 -7.73 -18.96 12.13
CA ASP A 153 -7.82 -18.98 10.67
C ASP A 153 -9.25 -18.57 10.30
N CYS A 154 -9.44 -17.32 9.85
CA CYS A 154 -10.77 -16.74 9.69
C CYS A 154 -11.36 -16.87 8.29
N ASN A 155 -10.55 -17.18 7.27
CA ASN A 155 -10.99 -17.21 5.88
C ASN A 155 -10.71 -18.55 5.19
N ASP A 156 -10.63 -19.66 5.96
CA ASP A 156 -10.70 -21.04 5.43
C ASP A 156 -12.18 -21.40 5.16
N THR A 157 -12.81 -20.66 4.25
CA THR A 157 -14.20 -20.89 3.85
C THR A 157 -14.23 -21.39 2.42
N ASP A 158 -14.97 -22.47 2.19
CA ASP A 158 -15.31 -22.92 0.84
C ASP A 158 -16.21 -21.88 0.16
N PHE A 159 -15.67 -21.24 -0.87
CA PHE A 159 -16.35 -20.23 -1.69
C PHE A 159 -16.80 -20.78 -3.05
N GLY A 160 -16.68 -22.10 -3.26
CA GLY A 160 -16.97 -22.74 -4.54
C GLY A 160 -16.14 -22.16 -5.68
N ASP A 161 -16.79 -21.89 -6.81
CA ASP A 161 -16.09 -21.39 -8.00
C ASP A 161 -15.88 -19.86 -7.98
N TYR A 162 -16.43 -19.15 -6.99
CA TYR A 162 -16.43 -17.69 -6.91
C TYR A 162 -15.50 -17.21 -5.82
N VAL A 163 -14.27 -16.89 -6.19
CA VAL A 163 -13.17 -16.70 -5.25
C VAL A 163 -13.09 -15.23 -4.80
N PRO A 164 -13.38 -14.91 -3.53
CA PRO A 164 -13.32 -13.54 -3.02
C PRO A 164 -11.90 -13.13 -2.60
N PRO A 165 -11.63 -11.82 -2.47
CA PRO A 165 -10.35 -11.35 -1.94
C PRO A 165 -10.23 -11.63 -0.44
N GLY A 166 -9.00 -11.77 0.04
CA GLY A 166 -8.70 -11.96 1.46
C GLY A 166 -8.77 -13.40 1.96
N VAL A 167 -9.08 -14.37 1.09
CA VAL A 167 -9.07 -15.80 1.40
C VAL A 167 -7.65 -16.36 1.42
N GLU A 168 -7.49 -17.54 2.02
CA GLU A 168 -6.21 -18.24 2.04
C GLU A 168 -5.73 -18.58 0.62
N CYS A 169 -4.42 -18.54 0.38
CA CYS A 169 -3.87 -19.16 -0.82
C CYS A 169 -2.46 -19.68 -0.58
N SER A 170 -1.95 -20.48 -1.52
CA SER A 170 -0.56 -20.93 -1.54
C SER A 170 -0.05 -21.05 -2.98
N GLY A 171 1.26 -20.87 -3.17
CA GLY A 171 2.00 -21.32 -4.33
C GLY A 171 2.33 -22.81 -4.27
N ASP A 172 3.02 -23.33 -5.29
CA ASP A 172 3.41 -24.75 -5.40
C ASP A 172 4.30 -25.22 -4.23
N ASP A 173 5.26 -24.38 -3.81
CA ASP A 173 6.24 -24.67 -2.74
C ASP A 173 6.22 -23.63 -1.61
N SER A 174 5.14 -22.84 -1.48
CA SER A 174 5.07 -21.75 -0.50
C SER A 174 4.39 -22.13 0.81
N GLY A 175 4.60 -21.29 1.83
CA GLY A 175 3.71 -21.25 2.99
C GLY A 175 2.33 -20.66 2.65
N TYR A 176 1.46 -20.65 3.65
CA TYR A 176 0.13 -20.03 3.57
C TYR A 176 0.24 -18.51 3.39
N LEU A 177 -0.59 -17.96 2.52
CA LEU A 177 -0.67 -16.56 2.13
C LEU A 177 -2.15 -16.13 2.09
N THR A 178 -2.38 -14.89 1.67
CA THR A 178 -3.70 -14.35 1.40
C THR A 178 -3.83 -13.97 -0.07
N LEU A 179 -4.99 -14.24 -0.67
CA LEU A 179 -5.33 -13.77 -2.00
C LEU A 179 -5.68 -12.28 -1.96
N GLY A 180 -5.06 -11.50 -2.81
CA GLY A 180 -5.29 -10.07 -2.94
C GLY A 180 -6.60 -9.73 -3.67
N PRO A 181 -6.88 -8.42 -3.86
CA PRO A 181 -7.98 -7.96 -4.68
C PRO A 181 -7.78 -8.31 -6.15
N ARG A 182 -8.88 -8.32 -6.91
CA ARG A 182 -8.84 -8.48 -8.37
C ARG A 182 -7.99 -7.37 -8.99
N MET A 183 -7.01 -7.79 -9.79
CA MET A 183 -6.18 -6.86 -10.55
C MET A 183 -6.58 -6.90 -12.02
N LEU A 184 -6.60 -5.73 -12.65
CA LEU A 184 -6.89 -5.53 -14.06
C LEU A 184 -5.63 -5.10 -14.79
N ASP A 185 -5.39 -5.67 -15.97
CA ASP A 185 -4.40 -5.13 -16.90
C ASP A 185 -4.97 -3.93 -17.69
N GLY A 186 -4.13 -3.30 -18.53
CA GLY A 186 -4.57 -2.19 -19.39
C GLY A 186 -5.60 -2.57 -20.45
N GLY A 187 -5.86 -3.87 -20.68
CA GLY A 187 -6.90 -4.39 -21.56
C GLY A 187 -8.20 -4.75 -20.83
N GLY A 188 -8.23 -4.67 -19.50
CA GLY A 188 -9.36 -5.07 -18.66
C GLY A 188 -9.42 -6.57 -18.37
N ALA A 189 -8.36 -7.34 -18.67
CA ALA A 189 -8.28 -8.73 -18.28
C ALA A 189 -8.12 -8.85 -16.76
N LYS A 190 -8.83 -9.83 -16.17
CA LYS A 190 -8.96 -10.03 -14.73
C LYS A 190 -7.96 -11.05 -14.23
N TYR A 191 -7.26 -10.72 -13.15
CA TYR A 191 -6.24 -11.58 -12.55
C TYR A 191 -6.43 -11.70 -11.05
N PHE A 192 -6.14 -12.89 -10.52
CA PHE A 192 -5.82 -13.06 -9.12
C PHE A 192 -4.53 -12.31 -8.80
N SER A 193 -4.41 -11.76 -7.60
CA SER A 193 -3.17 -11.13 -7.14
C SER A 193 -2.77 -11.68 -5.78
N THR A 194 -1.48 -11.65 -5.48
CA THR A 194 -0.90 -11.84 -4.14
C THR A 194 0.54 -11.31 -4.18
N ASN A 195 1.32 -11.50 -3.12
CA ASN A 195 2.71 -11.05 -3.07
C ASN A 195 3.65 -12.00 -3.83
N HIS A 196 4.80 -11.51 -4.27
CA HIS A 196 5.82 -12.30 -4.99
C HIS A 196 6.63 -13.19 -4.04
N HIS A 197 7.03 -12.65 -2.89
CA HIS A 197 7.87 -13.39 -1.92
C HIS A 197 7.21 -14.68 -1.41
N ALA A 198 5.89 -14.79 -1.56
CA ALA A 198 5.15 -16.03 -1.56
C ALA A 198 5.86 -17.21 -2.24
N PHE A 199 6.28 -17.04 -3.50
CA PHE A 199 6.65 -18.14 -4.39
C PHE A 199 8.13 -18.52 -4.32
N ASN A 200 8.96 -17.71 -3.66
CA ASN A 200 10.31 -18.05 -3.18
C ASN A 200 11.00 -16.79 -2.64
N ASP A 201 11.61 -16.89 -1.45
CA ASP A 201 12.46 -15.86 -0.82
C ASP A 201 13.84 -15.66 -1.51
N ASP A 202 14.04 -16.19 -2.72
CA ASP A 202 15.31 -16.12 -3.46
C ASP A 202 15.25 -15.21 -4.70
N GLY A 203 14.16 -14.47 -4.91
CA GLY A 203 13.98 -13.64 -6.11
C GLY A 203 13.84 -14.46 -7.41
N LYS A 204 13.45 -15.74 -7.30
CA LYS A 204 13.21 -16.61 -8.46
C LYS A 204 12.00 -16.13 -9.25
N ASN A 205 11.97 -16.49 -10.53
CA ASN A 205 10.89 -16.18 -11.45
C ASN A 205 9.70 -17.13 -11.19
N PRO A 206 8.56 -16.66 -10.64
CA PRO A 206 7.38 -17.49 -10.39
C PRO A 206 6.51 -17.70 -11.64
N TYR A 207 6.94 -17.28 -12.83
CA TYR A 207 6.15 -17.43 -14.05
C TYR A 207 5.79 -18.90 -14.28
N GLY A 208 4.49 -19.17 -14.45
CA GLY A 208 3.95 -20.51 -14.60
C GLY A 208 3.71 -21.28 -13.30
N GLU A 209 4.08 -20.72 -12.15
CA GLU A 209 3.70 -21.29 -10.85
C GLU A 209 2.20 -21.10 -10.61
N LYS A 210 1.63 -22.02 -9.84
CA LYS A 210 0.19 -22.09 -9.62
C LYS A 210 -0.19 -21.53 -8.26
N ILE A 211 -1.36 -20.91 -8.22
CA ILE A 211 -2.02 -20.50 -6.97
C ILE A 211 -3.05 -21.55 -6.61
N TYR A 212 -3.05 -22.01 -5.37
CA TYR A 212 -4.01 -22.97 -4.82
C TYR A 212 -4.75 -22.37 -3.63
N HIS A 213 -5.90 -22.95 -3.32
CA HIS A 213 -6.62 -22.75 -2.07
C HIS A 213 -6.76 -24.10 -1.37
N PRO A 214 -6.61 -24.21 -0.02
CA PRO A 214 -6.64 -25.49 0.69
C PRO A 214 -7.93 -26.31 0.49
N ALA A 215 -9.06 -25.65 0.28
CA ALA A 215 -10.35 -26.28 0.02
C ALA A 215 -10.55 -26.77 -1.43
N HIS A 216 -9.61 -26.50 -2.34
CA HIS A 216 -9.70 -26.88 -3.76
C HIS A 216 -8.51 -27.75 -4.18
N ASP A 217 -8.79 -28.88 -4.84
CA ASP A 217 -7.75 -29.78 -5.36
C ASP A 217 -7.08 -29.21 -6.63
N ASP A 218 -7.81 -28.41 -7.40
CA ASP A 218 -7.33 -27.77 -8.62
C ASP A 218 -6.79 -26.36 -8.32
N PRO A 219 -5.77 -25.90 -9.07
CA PRO A 219 -5.23 -24.56 -8.91
C PRO A 219 -6.26 -23.49 -9.29
N LEU A 220 -6.32 -22.40 -8.52
CA LEU A 220 -7.10 -21.20 -8.80
C LEU A 220 -6.66 -20.53 -10.10
N GLY A 221 -5.35 -20.47 -10.34
CA GLY A 221 -4.77 -19.81 -11.49
C GLY A 221 -3.27 -20.04 -11.64
N GLU A 222 -2.71 -19.50 -12.72
CA GLU A 222 -1.29 -19.61 -13.07
C GLU A 222 -0.66 -18.22 -13.20
N VAL A 223 0.50 -18.00 -12.58
CA VAL A 223 1.21 -16.72 -12.57
C VAL A 223 1.68 -16.35 -13.98
N THR A 224 1.26 -15.17 -14.44
CA THR A 224 1.59 -14.65 -15.77
C THR A 224 2.39 -13.36 -15.75
N GLN A 225 2.32 -12.59 -14.66
CA GLN A 225 3.10 -11.37 -14.42
C GLN A 225 3.55 -11.31 -12.97
N TRP A 226 4.68 -10.67 -12.73
CA TRP A 226 5.21 -10.47 -11.38
C TRP A 226 6.23 -9.33 -11.37
N ASP A 227 6.47 -8.79 -10.18
CA ASP A 227 7.53 -7.84 -9.92
C ASP A 227 8.06 -8.07 -8.50
N CYS A 228 9.34 -8.37 -8.40
CA CYS A 228 10.05 -8.62 -7.15
C CYS A 228 10.24 -7.31 -6.35
N ASP A 229 10.52 -6.18 -7.01
CA ASP A 229 10.72 -4.88 -6.34
C ASP A 229 9.40 -4.25 -5.87
N GLN A 230 8.28 -4.64 -6.49
CA GLN A 230 6.93 -4.27 -6.05
C GLN A 230 6.23 -5.42 -5.33
N ASP A 231 6.93 -6.52 -5.08
CA ASP A 231 6.44 -7.70 -4.36
C ASP A 231 4.99 -8.09 -4.70
N PHE A 232 4.69 -8.29 -5.99
CA PHE A 232 3.38 -8.79 -6.41
C PHE A 232 3.47 -9.81 -7.53
N VAL A 233 2.42 -10.62 -7.65
CA VAL A 233 2.14 -11.47 -8.80
C VAL A 233 0.73 -11.23 -9.31
N MET A 234 0.51 -11.55 -10.59
CA MET A 234 -0.80 -11.68 -11.21
C MET A 234 -0.93 -13.07 -11.80
N ALA A 235 -1.98 -13.79 -11.41
CA ALA A 235 -2.29 -15.11 -11.94
C ALA A 235 -3.58 -15.08 -12.76
N GLY A 236 -3.51 -15.62 -13.97
CA GLY A 236 -4.70 -15.82 -14.80
C GLY A 236 -5.54 -16.93 -14.20
N ALA A 237 -6.84 -16.71 -14.05
CA ALA A 237 -7.74 -17.72 -13.51
C ALA A 237 -7.81 -18.95 -14.43
N ASN A 238 -7.86 -20.14 -13.83
CA ASN A 238 -8.21 -21.35 -14.55
C ASN A 238 -9.70 -21.36 -14.89
N SER A 239 -10.10 -22.14 -15.89
CA SER A 239 -11.46 -22.09 -16.47
C SER A 239 -12.60 -22.30 -15.47
N ASP A 240 -12.30 -22.93 -14.35
CA ASP A 240 -13.27 -23.40 -13.36
C ASP A 240 -13.37 -22.43 -12.17
N HIS A 241 -12.59 -21.35 -12.15
CA HIS A 241 -12.60 -20.35 -11.07
C HIS A 241 -12.88 -18.94 -11.60
N THR A 242 -13.71 -18.21 -10.87
CA THR A 242 -14.11 -16.82 -11.17
C THR A 242 -13.59 -15.90 -10.08
N ILE A 243 -12.80 -14.91 -10.46
CA ILE A 243 -12.27 -13.88 -9.55
C ILE A 243 -13.41 -12.92 -9.17
N GLN A 244 -13.72 -12.81 -7.88
CA GLN A 244 -14.74 -11.89 -7.36
C GLN A 244 -14.12 -10.61 -6.80
N THR A 245 -14.95 -9.58 -6.69
CA THR A 245 -14.63 -8.32 -6.02
C THR A 245 -15.50 -8.07 -4.80
N TRP A 246 -16.67 -8.71 -4.74
CA TRP A 246 -17.55 -8.72 -3.58
C TRP A 246 -16.87 -9.37 -2.39
N THR A 247 -16.90 -8.69 -1.25
CA THR A 247 -16.33 -9.19 0.00
C THR A 247 -17.16 -10.29 0.65
N GLY A 248 -18.42 -10.47 0.23
CA GLY A 248 -19.35 -11.39 0.89
C GLY A 248 -19.79 -10.92 2.27
N ASP A 249 -20.59 -11.76 2.94
CA ASP A 249 -20.97 -11.64 4.36
C ASP A 249 -19.77 -11.95 5.30
N VAL A 250 -18.54 -11.55 4.94
CA VAL A 250 -17.39 -11.73 5.84
C VAL A 250 -17.60 -10.87 7.07
N GLU A 251 -17.69 -11.52 8.21
CA GLU A 251 -17.95 -10.89 9.50
C GLU A 251 -16.95 -9.73 9.71
N CYS A 252 -17.46 -8.56 10.09
CA CYS A 252 -16.72 -7.31 10.34
C CYS A 252 -16.28 -6.48 9.13
N ILE A 253 -16.45 -6.94 7.90
CA ILE A 253 -16.09 -6.19 6.68
C ILE A 253 -17.33 -5.56 6.04
N GLY A 254 -18.49 -6.21 6.16
CA GLY A 254 -19.73 -5.74 5.55
C GLY A 254 -19.73 -5.92 4.03
N ASP A 255 -20.89 -5.66 3.46
CA ASP A 255 -21.26 -6.07 2.10
C ASP A 255 -20.91 -4.98 1.07
N ARG A 256 -19.71 -5.04 0.50
CA ARG A 256 -19.23 -4.08 -0.52
C ARG A 256 -18.34 -4.74 -1.56
N PHE A 257 -18.13 -4.04 -2.68
CA PHE A 257 -17.17 -4.42 -3.70
C PHE A 257 -15.80 -3.80 -3.41
N MET A 258 -14.73 -4.62 -3.40
CA MET A 258 -13.35 -4.15 -3.45
C MET A 258 -12.97 -3.80 -4.89
N GLN A 259 -13.40 -2.62 -5.34
CA GLN A 259 -13.13 -2.10 -6.67
C GLN A 259 -12.62 -0.66 -6.60
N GLY A 260 -11.59 -0.37 -7.39
CA GLY A 260 -10.90 0.91 -7.37
C GLY A 260 -9.74 0.95 -6.37
N GLN A 261 -9.03 2.07 -6.39
CA GLN A 261 -7.82 2.28 -5.62
C GLN A 261 -7.60 3.74 -5.24
N PHE A 262 -6.93 3.95 -4.10
CA PHE A 262 -6.44 5.27 -3.74
C PHE A 262 -5.22 5.65 -4.57
N THR A 263 -5.12 6.93 -4.93
CA THR A 263 -3.88 7.52 -5.44
C THR A 263 -2.92 7.83 -4.28
N LYS A 264 -1.67 8.19 -4.61
CA LYS A 264 -0.73 8.72 -3.62
C LYS A 264 -1.32 9.93 -2.88
N GLY A 265 -1.91 10.87 -3.61
CA GLY A 265 -2.56 12.06 -3.04
C GLY A 265 -3.75 11.71 -2.14
N GLY A 266 -4.55 10.70 -2.51
CA GLY A 266 -5.66 10.23 -1.69
C GLY A 266 -5.24 9.57 -0.39
N LEU A 267 -4.18 8.75 -0.40
CA LEU A 267 -3.62 8.18 0.83
C LEU A 267 -2.99 9.26 1.72
N SER A 268 -2.34 10.26 1.11
CA SER A 268 -1.82 11.41 1.86
C SER A 268 -2.93 12.22 2.53
N ASP A 269 -4.01 12.54 1.80
CA ASP A 269 -5.21 13.20 2.33
C ASP A 269 -5.84 12.39 3.46
N ARG A 270 -5.94 11.07 3.27
CA ARG A 270 -6.49 10.15 4.27
C ARG A 270 -5.66 10.14 5.56
N LYS A 271 -4.33 10.18 5.45
CA LYS A 271 -3.42 10.32 6.60
C LYS A 271 -3.60 11.66 7.31
N ALA A 272 -3.59 12.77 6.58
CA ALA A 272 -3.78 14.11 7.14
C ALA A 272 -5.14 14.27 7.83
N ALA A 273 -6.15 13.51 7.38
CA ALA A 273 -7.48 13.44 8.01
C ALA A 273 -7.58 12.44 9.18
N GLY A 274 -6.48 11.81 9.60
CA GLY A 274 -6.43 10.84 10.72
C GLY A 274 -7.28 9.59 10.48
N LYS A 275 -7.46 9.18 9.22
CA LYS A 275 -8.31 8.04 8.87
C LYS A 275 -7.50 6.75 8.82
N LYS A 276 -8.14 5.65 9.20
CA LYS A 276 -7.55 4.31 9.20
C LYS A 276 -7.65 3.63 7.83
N LEU A 277 -6.73 2.70 7.61
CA LEU A 277 -6.85 1.61 6.64
C LEU A 277 -7.32 0.36 7.36
N HIS A 278 -8.00 -0.50 6.61
CA HIS A 278 -8.44 -1.82 7.01
C HIS A 278 -7.64 -2.86 6.24
N LYS A 279 -7.50 -4.06 6.78
CA LYS A 279 -6.92 -5.22 6.11
C LYS A 279 -7.78 -6.43 6.39
N ILE A 280 -8.02 -7.26 5.38
CA ILE A 280 -8.50 -8.64 5.56
C ILE A 280 -7.37 -9.59 5.17
N GLY A 281 -6.97 -10.48 6.09
CA GLY A 281 -5.96 -11.50 5.83
C GLY A 281 -6.27 -12.80 6.52
N GLN A 282 -5.65 -13.88 6.06
CA GLN A 282 -5.94 -15.23 6.56
C GLN A 282 -5.62 -15.40 8.05
N ARG A 283 -4.62 -14.67 8.58
CA ARG A 283 -4.08 -14.94 9.93
C ARG A 283 -4.52 -13.96 10.99
N THR A 284 -4.63 -12.69 10.63
CA THR A 284 -5.15 -11.66 11.56
C THR A 284 -6.58 -11.25 11.22
N CYS A 285 -7.21 -11.93 10.25
CA CYS A 285 -8.59 -11.70 9.88
C CYS A 285 -8.75 -10.22 9.48
N HIS A 286 -9.67 -9.51 10.11
CA HIS A 286 -9.83 -8.08 9.94
C HIS A 286 -9.05 -7.27 11.00
N THR A 287 -8.15 -6.40 10.53
CA THR A 287 -7.42 -5.41 11.36
C THR A 287 -7.53 -4.01 10.77
N SER A 288 -7.33 -2.96 11.58
CA SER A 288 -7.36 -1.57 11.09
C SER A 288 -6.40 -0.65 11.83
N GLY A 289 -5.58 0.10 11.09
CA GLY A 289 -4.53 0.96 11.63
C GLY A 289 -4.42 2.31 10.91
N LEU A 290 -3.76 3.29 11.54
CA LEU A 290 -3.50 4.59 10.93
C LEU A 290 -2.42 4.49 9.85
N ILE A 291 -2.48 5.37 8.85
CA ILE A 291 -1.40 5.51 7.86
C ILE A 291 -0.24 6.26 8.52
N GLN A 292 0.95 5.68 8.42
CA GLN A 292 2.18 6.25 8.95
C GLN A 292 2.89 7.04 7.86
N ASN A 293 3.04 6.46 6.67
CA ASN A 293 3.80 7.06 5.60
C ASN A 293 3.30 6.61 4.23
N VAL A 294 3.50 7.48 3.25
CA VAL A 294 3.37 7.17 1.82
C VAL A 294 4.73 7.26 1.14
N ASP A 295 4.79 6.83 -0.12
CA ASP A 295 6.02 6.83 -0.93
C ASP A 295 7.18 6.07 -0.26
N GLY A 296 6.86 5.00 0.46
CA GLY A 296 7.80 4.28 1.29
C GLY A 296 8.87 3.53 0.51
N TYR A 297 10.05 3.41 1.11
CA TYR A 297 11.10 2.48 0.75
C TYR A 297 11.31 1.51 1.91
N ILE A 298 11.57 0.25 1.58
CA ILE A 298 12.08 -0.72 2.53
C ILE A 298 13.18 -1.53 1.85
N GLY A 299 14.32 -1.67 2.53
CA GLY A 299 15.52 -2.30 2.00
C GLY A 299 16.07 -3.35 2.97
N ASN A 300 16.88 -4.26 2.46
CA ASN A 300 17.52 -5.35 3.21
C ASN A 300 16.53 -6.28 3.92
N ILE A 301 15.39 -6.58 3.28
CA ILE A 301 14.54 -7.70 3.71
C ILE A 301 15.17 -9.00 3.17
N ASN A 302 15.24 -10.03 4.01
CA ASN A 302 15.82 -11.33 3.65
C ASN A 302 14.82 -12.16 2.82
N ASP A 303 14.48 -11.70 1.62
CA ASP A 303 13.46 -12.30 0.74
C ASP A 303 13.90 -12.36 -0.75
N GLY A 304 15.20 -12.16 -1.01
CA GLY A 304 15.79 -12.24 -2.35
C GLY A 304 15.54 -10.99 -3.22
N CYS A 305 14.62 -10.11 -2.81
CA CYS A 305 14.26 -8.85 -3.43
C CYS A 305 14.70 -7.71 -2.50
N SER A 306 15.96 -7.26 -2.64
CA SER A 306 16.60 -6.44 -1.60
C SER A 306 15.86 -5.13 -1.29
N ASP A 307 15.24 -4.52 -2.31
CA ASP A 307 14.74 -3.14 -2.24
C ASP A 307 13.33 -3.04 -2.80
N ARG A 308 12.41 -2.51 -1.98
CA ARG A 308 11.02 -2.30 -2.36
C ARG A 308 10.65 -0.84 -2.23
N TYR A 309 10.11 -0.28 -3.30
CA TYR A 309 9.73 1.13 -3.40
C TYR A 309 8.22 1.32 -3.43
N LYS A 310 7.78 2.56 -3.22
CA LYS A 310 6.36 2.96 -3.26
C LYS A 310 5.50 2.15 -2.30
N GLN A 311 6.03 1.91 -1.11
CA GLN A 311 5.33 1.22 -0.04
C GLN A 311 4.38 2.18 0.71
N VAL A 312 3.36 1.63 1.36
CA VAL A 312 2.51 2.33 2.32
C VAL A 312 2.74 1.69 3.68
N PHE A 313 3.14 2.50 4.65
CA PHE A 313 3.30 2.08 6.04
C PHE A 313 2.05 2.43 6.83
N TRP A 314 1.54 1.48 7.61
CA TRP A 314 0.29 1.64 8.35
C TRP A 314 0.26 0.73 9.59
N GLY A 315 -0.64 1.04 10.52
CA GLY A 315 -0.83 0.27 11.75
C GLY A 315 0.46 0.14 12.56
N ASP A 316 0.65 -1.04 13.13
CA ASP A 316 1.81 -1.48 13.91
C ASP A 316 1.99 -3.00 13.74
N GLU A 317 2.87 -3.62 14.54
CA GLU A 317 3.22 -5.03 14.42
C GLU A 317 2.11 -6.02 14.74
N GLU A 318 1.07 -5.59 15.46
CA GLU A 318 -0.06 -6.43 15.87
C GLU A 318 -1.13 -6.50 14.78
N HIS A 319 -1.07 -5.60 13.79
CA HIS A 319 -2.00 -5.56 12.67
C HIS A 319 -1.69 -6.58 11.56
N ALA A 320 -0.58 -7.31 11.69
CA ALA A 320 -0.08 -8.24 10.68
C ALA A 320 0.69 -9.44 11.27
N LYS A 321 0.45 -10.63 10.70
CA LYS A 321 1.18 -11.87 10.99
C LYS A 321 1.69 -12.52 9.71
N ALA A 322 2.73 -13.35 9.84
CA ALA A 322 3.20 -14.17 8.74
C ALA A 322 2.04 -15.03 8.21
N GLY A 323 1.77 -14.93 6.91
CA GLY A 323 0.61 -15.50 6.23
C GLY A 323 -0.48 -14.50 5.85
N ASP A 324 -0.44 -13.26 6.37
CA ASP A 324 -1.26 -12.17 5.84
C ASP A 324 -0.68 -11.57 4.54
N SER A 325 0.51 -11.98 4.10
CA SER A 325 1.09 -11.52 2.83
C SER A 325 0.10 -11.74 1.69
N GLY A 326 -0.13 -10.72 0.87
CA GLY A 326 -1.14 -10.71 -0.20
C GLY A 326 -2.43 -10.02 0.18
N SER A 327 -2.68 -9.81 1.48
CA SER A 327 -3.92 -9.21 1.96
C SER A 327 -4.20 -7.85 1.32
N PRO A 328 -5.42 -7.59 0.84
CA PRO A 328 -5.81 -6.23 0.50
C PRO A 328 -5.78 -5.35 1.76
N THR A 329 -5.13 -4.20 1.66
CA THR A 329 -5.41 -3.08 2.55
C THR A 329 -6.34 -2.11 1.84
N TYR A 330 -7.39 -1.66 2.50
CA TYR A 330 -8.49 -0.94 1.86
C TYR A 330 -9.15 0.05 2.80
N ALA A 331 -10.03 0.87 2.25
CA ALA A 331 -10.96 1.67 3.04
C ALA A 331 -12.22 2.06 2.25
N PRO A 332 -13.31 2.45 2.94
CA PRO A 332 -14.51 2.95 2.27
C PRO A 332 -14.20 4.09 1.29
N ASP A 333 -14.84 4.05 0.11
CA ASP A 333 -14.93 5.23 -0.75
C ASP A 333 -15.72 6.34 -0.03
N PRO A 334 -15.17 7.56 0.12
CA PRO A 334 -15.92 8.67 0.69
C PRO A 334 -17.18 9.06 -0.11
N GLU A 335 -17.22 8.74 -1.40
CA GLU A 335 -18.32 9.11 -2.30
C GLU A 335 -19.32 7.98 -2.59
N SER A 336 -19.04 6.74 -2.14
CA SER A 336 -19.92 5.58 -2.33
C SER A 336 -19.97 4.66 -1.11
N ASN A 337 -21.16 4.14 -0.82
CA ASN A 337 -21.33 3.11 0.21
C ASN A 337 -21.15 1.69 -0.33
N ASP A 338 -21.03 1.52 -1.64
CA ASP A 338 -20.98 0.21 -2.29
C ASP A 338 -19.55 -0.29 -2.50
N TYR A 339 -18.56 0.61 -2.39
CA TYR A 339 -17.17 0.32 -2.73
C TYR A 339 -16.18 0.48 -1.56
N TYR A 340 -15.21 -0.43 -1.57
CA TYR A 340 -13.94 -0.33 -0.88
C TYR A 340 -12.83 -0.02 -1.90
N LEU A 341 -12.04 1.00 -1.61
CA LEU A 341 -10.89 1.39 -2.41
C LEU A 341 -9.62 0.74 -1.86
N ILE A 342 -8.85 0.12 -2.74
CA ILE A 342 -7.59 -0.54 -2.39
C ILE A 342 -6.47 0.49 -2.18
N SER A 343 -5.72 0.32 -1.10
CA SER A 343 -4.54 1.12 -0.75
C SER A 343 -3.26 0.41 -1.15
N SER A 344 -3.10 -0.86 -0.73
CA SER A 344 -1.90 -1.66 -0.99
C SER A 344 -2.16 -3.17 -0.88
N LEU A 345 -1.23 -3.97 -1.42
CA LEU A 345 -1.08 -5.39 -1.08
C LEU A 345 -0.17 -5.51 0.13
N HIS A 346 -0.68 -6.04 1.24
CA HIS A 346 0.10 -6.21 2.47
C HIS A 346 1.27 -7.15 2.21
N ALA A 347 2.48 -6.67 2.49
CA ALA A 347 3.70 -7.36 2.16
C ALA A 347 4.44 -7.90 3.39
N GLY A 348 4.19 -7.29 4.55
CA GLY A 348 4.74 -7.77 5.81
C GLY A 348 4.77 -6.66 6.85
N LYS A 349 5.62 -6.84 7.85
CA LYS A 349 5.87 -5.85 8.89
C LYS A 349 7.35 -5.63 9.06
N ILE A 350 7.73 -4.40 9.41
CA ILE A 350 9.08 -4.13 9.88
C ILE A 350 9.23 -4.92 11.21
N PRO A 351 10.19 -5.86 11.32
CA PRO A 351 10.41 -6.55 12.57
C PRO A 351 10.78 -5.57 13.69
N ALA A 352 10.26 -5.78 14.91
CA ALA A 352 10.51 -4.90 16.07
C ALA A 352 12.01 -4.64 16.34
N TYR A 353 12.89 -5.56 16.00
CA TYR A 353 14.34 -5.40 16.17
C TYR A 353 15.02 -4.55 15.08
N LEU A 354 14.32 -4.23 13.99
CA LEU A 354 14.74 -3.25 12.98
C LEU A 354 14.19 -1.85 13.28
N ASP A 355 13.29 -1.73 14.26
CA ASP A 355 12.80 -0.46 14.77
C ASP A 355 13.67 0.00 15.97
N PRO A 356 14.44 1.08 15.83
CA PRO A 356 15.31 1.56 16.89
C PRO A 356 14.56 2.16 18.09
N SER A 357 13.22 2.31 18.01
CA SER A 357 12.36 2.74 19.11
C SER A 357 12.02 1.64 20.11
N GLY A 358 12.19 0.37 19.70
CA GLY A 358 11.82 -0.79 20.51
C GLY A 358 10.31 -0.96 20.72
N GLN A 359 9.46 -0.27 19.95
CA GLN A 359 8.00 -0.29 20.09
C GLN A 359 7.28 -1.19 19.07
N GLY A 360 8.03 -1.85 18.18
CA GLY A 360 7.45 -2.74 17.16
C GLY A 360 7.24 -2.01 15.84
N GLY A 361 7.60 -2.66 14.73
CA GLY A 361 7.60 -2.00 13.42
C GLY A 361 6.24 -2.02 12.72
N TYR A 362 6.02 -1.04 11.85
CA TYR A 362 4.78 -0.88 11.10
C TYR A 362 4.51 -2.05 10.15
N ALA A 363 3.23 -2.32 9.92
CA ALA A 363 2.81 -3.07 8.74
C ALA A 363 3.10 -2.24 7.48
N PHE A 364 3.49 -2.90 6.41
CA PHE A 364 3.74 -2.26 5.12
C PHE A 364 3.14 -3.08 3.98
N GLY A 365 2.98 -2.43 2.83
CA GLY A 365 2.50 -3.09 1.63
C GLY A 365 2.77 -2.27 0.38
N THR A 366 2.86 -2.97 -0.75
CA THR A 366 3.04 -2.36 -2.06
C THR A 366 1.81 -1.57 -2.43
N SER A 367 2.00 -0.27 -2.64
CA SER A 367 0.88 0.61 -2.93
C SER A 367 0.23 0.32 -4.28
N ALA A 368 -1.08 0.50 -4.34
CA ALA A 368 -1.84 0.42 -5.57
C ALA A 368 -1.41 1.49 -6.58
N TYR A 369 -1.06 2.70 -6.12
CA TYR A 369 -0.51 3.73 -6.99
C TYR A 369 0.86 3.34 -7.54
N GLY A 370 1.72 2.67 -6.77
CA GLY A 370 3.03 2.21 -7.23
C GLY A 370 2.94 1.15 -8.32
N ILE A 371 2.04 0.18 -8.15
CA ILE A 371 1.72 -0.83 -9.17
C ILE A 371 1.21 -0.15 -10.44
N LYS A 372 0.25 0.76 -10.32
CA LYS A 372 -0.27 1.51 -11.47
C LYS A 372 0.80 2.35 -12.17
N ASP A 373 1.61 3.08 -11.42
CA ASP A 373 2.60 4.01 -11.98
C ASP A 373 3.69 3.24 -12.77
N LYS A 374 4.09 2.05 -12.31
CA LYS A 374 5.12 1.22 -12.97
C LYS A 374 4.54 0.34 -14.09
N TRP A 375 3.38 -0.27 -13.88
CA TRP A 375 2.84 -1.33 -14.74
C TRP A 375 1.54 -0.97 -15.47
N GLY A 376 0.86 0.09 -15.05
CA GLY A 376 -0.46 0.45 -15.57
C GLY A 376 -1.60 -0.46 -15.08
N PHE A 377 -1.32 -1.40 -14.17
CA PHE A 377 -2.34 -2.27 -13.60
C PHE A 377 -3.16 -1.54 -12.54
N THR A 378 -4.44 -1.89 -12.44
CA THR A 378 -5.37 -1.29 -11.47
C THR A 378 -6.11 -2.35 -10.69
N PHE A 379 -6.70 -1.97 -9.56
CA PHE A 379 -7.64 -2.84 -8.83
C PHE A 379 -9.07 -2.48 -9.18
N GLY A 380 -9.87 -3.46 -9.55
CA GLY A 380 -11.20 -3.20 -10.09
C GLY A 380 -11.90 -4.40 -10.62
#